data_AF-A6L485-F1
#
_entry.id   AF-A6L485-F1
#
_cell.length_a   1.000
_cell.length_b   1.000
_cell.length_c   1.000
_cell.angle_alpha   90.00
_cell.angle_beta   90.00
_cell.angle_gamma   90.00
#
_symmetry.space_group_name_H-M   'P 1'
#
loop_
_entity.id
_entity.type
_entity.pdbx_description
1 polymer ?
#
loop_
_entity_poly.entity_id
_entity_poly.type
_entity_poly.pdbx_seq_one_letter_code
_entity_poly.pdbx_strand_id
1 'polypeptide(L)'
;MARPNKMGLDYFPFDVDFFNDEKIVAISGEFGIKGEIVVIKLLCAIYRNGYFILWNDLLKFKLLRDLPGVSSELLDSIMNRLVLWGFFDKDLFDSMGVLTSAGIQKRYFKISKRRKSVDDFRYLLIKVSGCENKEVFSSDDGDVSSDIVNVCNGGVNVCNNPFTADINVCKNTTKKRKGNNKEISLSRDKENLPPPEILGKELDECYEELSRDMSWSEIVTMNTRNSGYKDFTVDMFKTYLKHFFEKLQNEGEVRKAPKDAKSHFARWLKIELEKQRNNGNNRSCYTSKQEANAYALSLLQQHKRDLEEGLADQMERPF
;
A
#
# COMPACT_ATOMS: atom_id res chain seq x y z
N MET A 1 -21.04 -1.99 -11.07
CA MET A 1 -20.42 -3.07 -10.25
C MET A 1 -20.35 -2.60 -8.80
N ALA A 2 -20.74 -3.45 -7.83
CA ALA A 2 -20.59 -3.12 -6.42
C ALA A 2 -19.09 -3.00 -6.07
N ARG A 3 -18.71 -1.93 -5.37
CA ARG A 3 -17.32 -1.73 -4.93
C ARG A 3 -17.01 -2.74 -3.82
N PRO A 4 -15.91 -3.52 -3.90
CA PRO A 4 -15.52 -4.41 -2.82
C PRO A 4 -15.33 -3.63 -1.52
N ASN A 5 -15.82 -4.16 -0.39
CA ASN A 5 -15.60 -3.58 0.92
C ASN A 5 -14.10 -3.57 1.24
N LYS A 6 -13.55 -2.38 1.47
CA LYS A 6 -12.16 -2.24 1.93
C LYS A 6 -12.11 -2.45 3.44
N MET A 7 -11.33 -3.43 3.89
CA MET A 7 -11.17 -3.74 5.32
C MET A 7 -10.43 -2.64 6.10
N GLY A 8 -9.48 -1.95 5.47
CA GLY A 8 -8.72 -0.86 6.11
C GLY A 8 -8.69 0.44 5.33
N LEU A 9 -7.71 1.28 5.66
CA LEU A 9 -7.49 2.60 5.10
C LEU A 9 -6.40 2.55 4.04
N ASP A 10 -6.60 3.29 2.95
CA ASP A 10 -5.55 3.50 1.93
C ASP A 10 -4.59 4.63 2.35
N TYR A 11 -5.05 5.52 3.22
CA TYR A 11 -4.30 6.65 3.77
C TYR A 11 -4.75 6.92 5.21
N PHE A 12 -3.87 7.50 6.02
CA PHE A 12 -4.22 7.99 7.35
C PHE A 12 -3.54 9.35 7.58
N PRO A 13 -4.14 10.25 8.38
CA PRO A 13 -3.51 11.51 8.75
C PRO A 13 -2.29 11.22 9.62
N PHE A 14 -1.16 11.78 9.22
CA PHE A 14 0.11 11.68 9.94
C PHE A 14 0.40 13.03 10.59
N ASP A 15 0.69 13.01 11.89
CA ASP A 15 0.95 14.22 12.65
C ASP A 15 2.33 14.77 12.29
N VAL A 16 2.44 16.09 12.12
CA VAL A 16 3.72 16.75 11.82
C VAL A 16 4.66 16.69 13.04
N ASP A 17 4.09 16.65 14.24
CA ASP A 17 4.83 16.55 15.51
C ASP A 17 5.08 15.11 15.93
N PHE A 18 4.78 14.12 15.07
CA PHE A 18 4.93 12.70 15.40
C PHE A 18 6.33 12.33 15.90
N PHE A 19 7.38 12.91 15.30
CA PHE A 19 8.76 12.63 15.67
C PHE A 19 9.19 13.30 16.99
N ASN A 20 8.43 14.28 17.46
CA ASN A 20 8.66 14.98 18.72
C ASN A 20 7.85 14.38 19.89
N ASP A 21 6.95 13.43 19.64
CA ASP A 21 6.22 12.70 20.68
C ASP A 21 7.22 11.98 21.60
N GLU A 22 7.06 12.13 22.91
CA GLU A 22 8.00 11.63 23.92
C GLU A 22 8.33 10.14 23.75
N LYS A 23 7.34 9.32 23.36
CA LYS A 23 7.51 7.88 23.15
C LYS A 23 8.32 7.61 21.88
N ILE A 24 8.10 8.40 20.84
CA ILE A 24 8.83 8.28 19.57
C ILE A 24 10.25 8.80 19.70
N VAL A 25 10.46 9.90 20.42
CA VAL A 25 11.80 10.43 20.76
C VAL A 25 12.60 9.39 21.54
N ALA A 26 11.98 8.70 22.50
CA ALA A 26 12.63 7.62 23.24
C ALA A 26 13.03 6.45 22.31
N ILE A 27 12.16 6.07 21.36
CA ILE A 27 12.45 5.02 20.36
C ILE A 27 13.60 5.44 19.45
N SER A 28 13.59 6.70 19.01
CA SER A 28 14.65 7.28 18.19
C SER A 28 15.99 7.32 18.95
N GLY A 29 15.98 7.66 20.24
CA GLY A 29 17.18 7.67 21.06
C GLY A 29 17.85 6.29 21.18
N GLU A 30 17.06 5.21 21.28
CA GLU A 30 17.59 3.86 21.46
C GLU A 30 17.92 3.15 20.13
N PHE A 31 17.10 3.35 19.10
CA PHE A 31 17.20 2.59 17.84
C PHE A 31 17.46 3.47 16.60
N GLY A 32 17.58 4.77 16.78
CA GLY A 32 17.75 5.75 15.72
C GLY A 32 16.60 5.73 14.71
N ILE A 33 16.94 6.09 13.47
CA ILE A 33 16.01 6.10 12.33
C ILE A 33 15.36 4.73 12.06
N LYS A 34 16.01 3.63 12.47
CA LYS A 34 15.44 2.27 12.35
C LYS A 34 14.24 2.08 13.27
N GLY A 35 14.28 2.65 14.48
CA GLY A 35 13.14 2.68 15.39
C GLY A 35 11.96 3.43 14.78
N GLU A 36 12.20 4.67 14.36
CA GLU A 36 11.17 5.56 13.79
C GLU A 36 10.47 4.92 12.58
N ILE A 37 11.23 4.38 11.62
CA ILE A 37 10.65 3.78 10.41
C ILE A 37 9.85 2.52 10.73
N VAL A 38 10.25 1.73 11.73
CA VAL A 38 9.49 0.56 12.20
C VAL A 38 8.13 1.01 12.72
N VAL A 39 8.06 2.07 13.54
CA VAL A 39 6.78 2.59 14.05
C VAL A 39 5.87 3.01 12.91
N ILE A 40 6.39 3.74 11.92
CA ILE A 40 5.61 4.20 10.77
C ILE A 40 5.09 3.00 9.95
N LYS A 41 5.93 1.99 9.70
CA LYS A 41 5.53 0.77 8.99
C LYS A 41 4.47 -0.03 9.74
N LEU A 42 4.52 -0.04 11.07
CA LEU A 42 3.52 -0.67 11.92
C LEU A 42 2.18 0.07 11.86
N LEU A 43 2.18 1.40 11.95
CA LEU A 43 0.97 2.21 11.77
C LEU A 43 0.35 1.96 10.38
N CYS A 44 1.17 1.90 9.33
CA CYS A 44 0.71 1.54 7.98
C CYS A 44 0.06 0.15 7.95
N ALA A 45 0.68 -0.84 8.59
CA ALA A 45 0.16 -2.20 8.64
C ALA A 45 -1.17 -2.28 9.40
N ILE A 46 -1.27 -1.61 10.55
CA ILE A 46 -2.48 -1.56 11.36
C ILE A 46 -3.61 -0.91 10.57
N TYR A 47 -3.41 0.32 10.07
CA TYR A 47 -4.46 1.05 9.38
C TYR A 47 -4.91 0.40 8.09
N ARG A 48 -4.03 -0.33 7.39
CA ARG A 48 -4.40 -1.13 6.21
C ARG A 48 -5.32 -2.31 6.55
N ASN A 49 -5.29 -2.82 7.79
CA ASN A 49 -6.11 -3.95 8.23
C ASN A 49 -7.30 -3.54 9.13
N GLY A 50 -7.31 -2.32 9.65
CA GLY A 50 -8.38 -1.84 10.53
C GLY A 50 -7.85 -0.87 11.58
N TYR A 51 -8.28 -1.08 12.82
CA TYR A 51 -7.83 -0.33 14.00
C TYR A 51 -6.90 -1.15 14.91
N PHE A 52 -6.61 -2.40 14.54
CA PHE A 52 -5.65 -3.28 15.18
C PHE A 52 -5.06 -4.25 14.15
N ILE A 53 -4.00 -4.95 14.53
CA ILE A 53 -3.49 -6.12 13.80
C ILE A 53 -2.96 -7.16 14.79
N LEU A 54 -2.98 -8.43 14.42
CA LEU A 54 -2.35 -9.50 15.19
C LEU A 54 -0.85 -9.56 14.88
N TRP A 55 -0.04 -9.57 15.93
CA TRP A 55 1.39 -9.80 15.88
C TRP A 55 1.67 -11.30 15.74
N ASN A 56 2.09 -11.71 14.54
CA ASN A 56 2.47 -13.09 14.24
C ASN A 56 3.76 -13.12 13.40
N ASP A 57 4.37 -14.29 13.31
CA ASP A 57 5.62 -14.47 12.55
C ASP A 57 5.48 -14.01 11.10
N LEU A 58 4.32 -14.24 10.48
CA LEU A 58 4.06 -13.81 9.11
C LEU A 58 4.13 -12.28 8.95
N LEU A 59 3.50 -11.53 9.86
CA LEU A 59 3.56 -10.07 9.87
C LEU A 59 4.98 -9.59 10.16
N LYS A 60 5.67 -10.21 11.10
CA LYS A 60 7.06 -9.92 11.46
C LYS A 60 7.99 -10.07 10.25
N PHE A 61 7.98 -11.23 9.58
CA PHE A 61 8.80 -11.46 8.38
C PHE A 61 8.40 -10.57 7.21
N LYS A 62 7.11 -10.23 7.07
CA LYS A 62 6.64 -9.27 6.08
C LYS A 62 7.23 -7.87 6.32
N LEU A 63 7.31 -7.43 7.57
CA LEU A 63 7.94 -6.16 7.93
C LEU A 63 9.44 -6.18 7.69
N LEU A 64 10.14 -7.25 8.11
CA LEU A 64 11.59 -7.40 7.92
C LEU A 64 12.00 -7.32 6.44
N ARG A 65 11.20 -7.92 5.55
CA ARG A 65 11.41 -7.80 4.09
C ARG A 65 11.37 -6.35 3.62
N ASP A 66 10.50 -5.54 4.19
CA ASP A 66 10.28 -4.14 3.80
C ASP A 66 11.20 -3.16 4.56
N LEU A 67 12.07 -3.67 5.44
CA LEU A 67 12.96 -2.94 6.35
C LEU A 67 14.38 -3.50 6.28
N PRO A 68 15.11 -3.26 5.17
CA PRO A 68 16.49 -3.73 5.05
C PRO A 68 17.36 -3.16 6.19
N GLY A 69 18.21 -4.02 6.77
CA GLY A 69 19.10 -3.64 7.87
C GLY A 69 18.47 -3.67 9.27
N VAL A 70 17.20 -4.06 9.40
CA VAL A 70 16.58 -4.39 10.69
C VAL A 70 16.63 -5.91 10.89
N SER A 71 17.29 -6.38 11.94
CA SER A 71 17.29 -7.81 12.31
C SER A 71 15.99 -8.19 13.03
N SER A 72 15.67 -9.49 13.07
CA SER A 72 14.54 -9.99 13.84
C SER A 72 14.62 -9.58 15.31
N GLU A 73 15.80 -9.71 15.92
CA GLU A 73 16.06 -9.35 17.31
C GLU A 73 15.89 -7.85 17.58
N LEU A 74 16.35 -7.01 16.64
CA LEU A 74 16.16 -5.57 16.72
C LEU A 74 14.68 -5.19 16.63
N LEU A 75 13.93 -5.82 15.73
CA LEU A 75 12.49 -5.60 15.60
C LEU A 75 11.73 -6.02 16.87
N ASP A 76 12.09 -7.17 17.45
CA ASP A 76 11.51 -7.62 18.73
C ASP A 76 11.83 -6.64 19.87
N SER A 77 13.07 -6.14 19.91
CA SER A 77 13.50 -5.14 20.91
C SER A 77 12.71 -3.84 20.77
N ILE A 78 12.54 -3.33 19.55
CA ILE A 78 11.71 -2.14 19.26
C ILE A 78 10.26 -2.38 19.70
N MET A 79 9.69 -3.55 19.39
CA MET A 79 8.32 -3.89 19.80
C MET A 79 8.14 -3.90 21.31
N ASN A 80 9.07 -4.52 22.03
CA ASN A 80 9.04 -4.55 23.48
C ASN A 80 9.08 -3.13 24.08
N ARG A 81 9.87 -2.21 23.49
CA ARG A 81 9.89 -0.79 23.91
C ARG A 81 8.60 -0.05 23.59
N LEU A 82 8.00 -0.29 22.43
CA LEU A 82 6.70 0.32 22.05
C LEU A 82 5.58 -0.11 23.01
N VAL A 83 5.58 -1.36 23.46
CA VAL A 83 4.65 -1.85 24.47
C VAL A 83 4.97 -1.26 25.84
N LEU A 84 6.25 -1.27 26.24
CA LEU A 84 6.70 -0.74 27.54
C LEU A 84 6.34 0.74 27.73
N TRP A 85 6.50 1.57 26.71
CA TRP A 85 6.19 3.00 26.77
C TRP A 85 4.72 3.32 26.45
N GLY A 86 3.87 2.30 26.35
CA GLY A 86 2.43 2.47 26.14
C GLY A 86 2.10 3.13 24.80
N PHE A 87 2.91 2.90 23.77
CA PHE A 87 2.53 3.21 22.39
C PHE A 87 1.49 2.21 21.91
N PHE A 88 1.68 0.93 22.27
CA PHE A 88 0.68 -0.13 22.18
C PHE A 88 0.13 -0.48 23.56
N ASP A 89 -1.10 -0.97 23.57
CA ASP A 89 -1.75 -1.49 24.76
C ASP A 89 -1.07 -2.78 25.23
N LYS A 90 -0.58 -2.77 26.46
CA LYS A 90 0.21 -3.85 27.03
C LYS A 90 -0.63 -5.11 27.27
N ASP A 91 -1.83 -4.95 27.81
CA ASP A 91 -2.67 -6.08 28.17
C ASP A 91 -3.13 -6.86 26.93
N LEU A 92 -3.52 -6.15 25.86
CA LEU A 92 -3.88 -6.76 24.58
C LEU A 92 -2.69 -7.40 23.86
N PHE A 93 -1.50 -6.82 23.97
CA PHE A 93 -0.29 -7.41 23.40
C PHE A 93 0.11 -8.69 24.14
N ASP A 94 0.20 -8.64 25.47
CA ASP A 94 0.66 -9.77 26.28
C ASP A 94 -0.33 -10.95 26.26
N SER A 95 -1.64 -10.67 26.25
CA SER A 95 -2.68 -11.71 26.29
C SER A 95 -2.99 -12.34 24.92
N MET A 96 -3.00 -11.53 23.85
CA MET A 96 -3.52 -11.95 22.54
C MET A 96 -2.60 -11.60 21.37
N GLY A 97 -1.45 -10.97 21.61
CA GLY A 97 -0.55 -10.51 20.56
C GLY A 97 -1.18 -9.43 19.69
N VAL A 98 -2.09 -8.61 20.22
CA VAL A 98 -2.78 -7.58 19.44
C VAL A 98 -2.03 -6.25 19.53
N LEU A 99 -1.74 -5.65 18.38
CA LEU A 99 -1.16 -4.31 18.29
C LEU A 99 -2.27 -3.29 18.05
N THR A 100 -2.59 -2.51 19.08
CA THR A 100 -3.53 -1.39 19.02
C THR A 100 -3.30 -0.43 20.18
N SER A 101 -3.93 0.74 20.15
CA SER A 101 -3.99 1.69 21.26
C SER A 101 -5.21 2.60 21.11
N ALA A 102 -5.64 3.24 22.19
CA ALA A 102 -6.78 4.17 22.15
C ALA A 102 -6.60 5.25 21.08
N GLY A 103 -5.40 5.83 20.94
CA GLY A 103 -5.09 6.83 19.92
C GLY A 103 -5.20 6.28 18.49
N ILE A 104 -4.74 5.05 18.26
CA ILE A 104 -4.87 4.37 16.97
C ILE A 104 -6.35 4.19 16.60
N GLN A 105 -7.15 3.69 17.55
CA GLN A 105 -8.57 3.44 17.36
C GLN A 105 -9.34 4.74 17.11
N LYS A 106 -9.14 5.77 17.92
CA LYS A 106 -9.77 7.10 17.74
C LYS A 106 -9.53 7.64 16.33
N ARG A 107 -8.27 7.59 15.85
CA ARG A 107 -7.92 8.03 14.48
C ARG A 107 -8.60 7.18 13.42
N TYR A 108 -8.57 5.86 13.54
CA TYR A 108 -9.22 4.97 12.57
C TYR A 108 -10.72 5.24 12.46
N PHE A 109 -11.44 5.27 13.59
CA PHE A 109 -12.88 5.48 13.59
C PHE A 109 -13.26 6.88 13.13
N LYS A 110 -12.42 7.90 13.40
CA LYS A 110 -12.62 9.25 12.86
C LYS A 110 -12.61 9.30 11.32
N ILE A 111 -11.78 8.46 10.68
CA ILE A 111 -11.68 8.39 9.21
C ILE A 111 -12.76 7.46 8.63
N SER A 112 -13.07 6.38 9.36
CA SER A 112 -14.00 5.33 8.93
C SER A 112 -15.48 5.66 9.18
N LYS A 113 -15.82 6.84 9.74
CA LYS A 113 -17.21 7.25 10.08
C LYS A 113 -18.23 7.09 8.94
N ARG A 114 -17.80 7.23 7.68
CA ARG A 114 -18.69 7.14 6.51
C ARG A 114 -18.93 5.70 6.03
N ARG A 115 -18.30 4.70 6.64
CA ARG A 115 -18.45 3.28 6.27
C ARG A 115 -19.52 2.64 7.17
N LYS A 116 -20.37 1.79 6.59
CA LYS A 116 -21.26 0.91 7.38
C LYS A 116 -20.39 -0.04 8.20
N SER A 117 -20.46 0.06 9.52
CA SER A 117 -19.84 -0.93 10.42
C SER A 117 -20.65 -2.21 10.39
N VAL A 118 -19.97 -3.34 10.26
CA VAL A 118 -20.50 -4.63 10.70
C VAL A 118 -20.17 -4.72 12.20
N ASP A 119 -21.17 -5.00 13.03
CA ASP A 119 -21.17 -4.92 14.51
C ASP A 119 -20.27 -5.94 15.24
N ASP A 120 -19.04 -6.17 14.79
CA ASP A 120 -18.07 -6.99 15.52
C ASP A 120 -16.83 -6.15 15.90
N PHE A 121 -16.92 -5.46 17.05
CA PHE A 121 -15.86 -4.62 17.59
C PHE A 121 -14.93 -5.40 18.53
N ARG A 122 -14.00 -6.17 17.95
CA ARG A 122 -12.97 -6.90 18.72
C ARG A 122 -11.84 -5.99 19.18
N TYR A 123 -11.30 -6.23 20.38
CA TYR A 123 -10.12 -5.54 20.92
C TYR A 123 -10.29 -4.01 21.04
N LEU A 124 -11.52 -3.56 21.28
CA LEU A 124 -11.85 -2.16 21.40
C LEU A 124 -11.44 -1.62 22.78
N LEU A 125 -10.66 -0.53 22.78
CA LEU A 125 -10.20 0.19 23.98
C LEU A 125 -10.99 1.47 24.24
N ILE A 126 -11.72 1.96 23.23
CA ILE A 126 -12.50 3.21 23.33
C ILE A 126 -14.00 2.90 23.40
N LYS A 127 -14.77 3.74 24.10
CA LYS A 127 -16.23 3.63 24.08
C LYS A 127 -16.75 4.15 22.74
N VAL A 128 -17.29 3.26 21.91
CA VAL A 128 -18.02 3.63 20.70
C VAL A 128 -19.48 3.78 21.08
N SER A 129 -19.97 5.01 21.13
CA SER A 129 -21.42 5.26 21.25
C SER A 129 -22.07 5.07 19.88
N GLY A 130 -23.00 4.12 19.76
CA GLY A 130 -23.78 3.92 18.54
C GLY A 130 -25.17 3.34 18.83
N CYS A 131 -26.20 4.07 18.38
CA CYS A 131 -27.56 3.59 18.11
C CYS A 131 -28.42 3.12 19.32
N GLU A 132 -28.93 4.06 20.11
CA GLU A 132 -30.31 3.93 20.59
C GLU A 132 -31.19 4.87 19.76
N ASN A 133 -32.13 4.31 19.00
CA ASN A 133 -33.24 5.07 18.45
C ASN A 133 -34.07 5.62 19.61
N LYS A 134 -33.87 6.89 19.98
CA LYS A 134 -34.93 7.69 20.61
C LYS A 134 -35.00 9.07 19.99
N GLU A 135 -36.21 9.34 19.54
CA GLU A 135 -36.69 10.59 19.00
C GLU A 135 -36.52 11.77 19.98
N VAL A 136 -36.23 12.93 19.40
CA VAL A 136 -36.50 14.32 19.82
C VAL A 136 -35.84 14.89 21.09
N PHE A 137 -34.95 15.87 20.92
CA PHE A 137 -35.16 17.33 21.11
C PHE A 137 -33.82 18.06 21.19
N SER A 138 -33.75 19.23 20.53
CA SER A 138 -32.63 20.17 20.56
C SER A 138 -32.35 20.69 21.97
N SER A 139 -31.08 20.95 22.30
CA SER A 139 -30.60 22.23 22.85
C SER A 139 -29.09 22.24 23.04
N ASP A 140 -28.58 23.46 23.07
CA ASP A 140 -27.20 23.94 23.10
C ASP A 140 -26.38 23.57 24.35
N ASP A 141 -25.06 23.77 24.20
CA ASP A 141 -24.02 23.95 25.23
C ASP A 141 -23.58 22.80 26.15
N GLY A 142 -22.25 22.61 26.21
CA GLY A 142 -21.57 22.09 27.40
C GLY A 142 -20.54 20.97 27.15
N ASP A 143 -19.27 21.36 27.05
CA ASP A 143 -18.07 20.66 27.54
C ASP A 143 -18.15 19.12 27.72
N VAL A 144 -17.63 18.35 26.75
CA VAL A 144 -17.53 16.89 26.87
C VAL A 144 -16.11 16.39 26.59
N SER A 145 -15.57 15.75 27.61
CA SER A 145 -14.32 14.99 27.67
C SER A 145 -13.94 14.22 26.39
N SER A 146 -12.65 14.27 26.07
CA SER A 146 -11.99 13.84 24.81
C SER A 146 -12.07 12.34 24.43
N ASP A 147 -12.85 11.53 25.15
CA ASP A 147 -12.83 10.06 25.04
C ASP A 147 -14.00 9.44 24.25
N ILE A 148 -14.98 10.24 23.82
CA ILE A 148 -16.15 9.74 23.09
C ILE A 148 -16.00 10.03 21.59
N VAL A 149 -16.06 8.98 20.75
CA VAL A 149 -16.07 9.12 19.29
C VAL A 149 -17.46 8.77 18.75
N ASN A 150 -18.20 9.79 18.26
CA ASN A 150 -19.47 9.57 17.57
C ASN A 150 -19.23 9.02 16.14
N VAL A 151 -19.77 7.83 15.83
CA VAL A 151 -19.59 7.11 14.57
C VAL A 151 -20.79 7.26 13.61
N CYS A 152 -21.90 7.90 14.03
CA CYS A 152 -23.12 7.97 13.23
C CYS A 152 -23.49 9.42 12.85
N ASN A 153 -23.49 9.76 11.55
CA ASN A 153 -24.60 10.50 10.93
C ASN A 153 -24.56 10.51 9.39
N GLY A 154 -25.69 10.07 8.80
CA GLY A 154 -26.36 10.68 7.63
C GLY A 154 -25.81 10.45 6.21
N GLY A 155 -26.46 9.55 5.46
CA GLY A 155 -26.94 9.86 4.11
C GLY A 155 -26.34 9.15 2.88
N VAL A 156 -27.17 8.26 2.29
CA VAL A 156 -27.11 7.62 0.96
C VAL A 156 -26.19 6.39 0.80
N ASN A 157 -26.88 5.29 0.54
CA ASN A 157 -26.48 3.89 0.61
C ASN A 157 -26.48 3.27 -0.80
N VAL A 158 -25.46 2.49 -1.16
CA VAL A 158 -25.64 1.33 -2.05
C VAL A 158 -24.70 0.22 -1.57
N CYS A 159 -25.23 -1.01 -1.52
CA CYS A 159 -24.60 -2.30 -1.19
C CYS A 159 -24.71 -2.75 0.29
N ASN A 160 -25.62 -3.68 0.56
CA ASN A 160 -25.65 -4.56 1.74
C ASN A 160 -25.27 -5.99 1.30
N ASN A 161 -24.35 -6.65 2.01
CA ASN A 161 -24.42 -8.09 2.32
C ASN A 161 -23.39 -8.45 3.43
N PRO A 162 -23.66 -9.44 4.31
CA PRO A 162 -22.82 -9.76 5.46
C PRO A 162 -21.62 -10.64 5.06
N PHE A 163 -20.58 -10.62 5.90
CA PHE A 163 -19.35 -11.37 5.71
C PHE A 163 -19.52 -12.80 6.27
N THR A 164 -19.35 -13.82 5.44
CA THR A 164 -19.15 -15.21 5.87
C THR A 164 -17.68 -15.42 6.20
N ALA A 165 -17.40 -15.77 7.46
CA ALA A 165 -16.06 -16.04 7.95
C ALA A 165 -15.69 -17.52 7.76
N ASP A 166 -14.60 -17.79 7.05
CA ASP A 166 -13.81 -19.01 7.18
C ASP A 166 -12.37 -18.60 7.51
N ILE A 167 -12.10 -18.40 8.79
CA ILE A 167 -10.73 -18.37 9.32
C ILE A 167 -10.51 -19.71 10.01
N ASN A 168 -9.82 -20.61 9.32
CA ASN A 168 -9.29 -21.83 9.89
C ASN A 168 -8.29 -21.48 11.00
N VAL A 169 -8.74 -21.62 12.25
CA VAL A 169 -7.92 -21.57 13.44
C VAL A 169 -7.22 -22.92 13.58
N CYS A 170 -5.93 -22.99 13.25
CA CYS A 170 -5.11 -24.14 13.64
C CYS A 170 -4.62 -23.95 15.07
N LYS A 171 -5.26 -24.66 16.00
CA LYS A 171 -4.81 -24.86 17.38
C LYS A 171 -3.70 -25.92 17.39
N ASN A 172 -2.55 -25.60 17.98
CA ASN A 172 -1.53 -26.58 18.29
C ASN A 172 -1.94 -27.37 19.55
N THR A 173 -2.10 -28.69 19.43
CA THR A 173 -2.02 -29.60 20.57
C THR A 173 -1.27 -30.88 20.19
N THR A 174 -0.19 -31.12 20.91
CA THR A 174 0.67 -32.30 20.91
C THR A 174 -0.09 -33.57 21.32
N LYS A 175 0.09 -34.67 20.57
CA LYS A 175 -0.04 -36.04 21.11
C LYS A 175 0.79 -37.04 20.30
N LYS A 176 1.77 -37.64 21.00
CA LYS A 176 2.61 -38.78 20.58
C LYS A 176 1.78 -40.01 20.19
N ARG A 177 2.26 -40.75 19.19
CA ARG A 177 2.62 -42.20 19.19
C ARG A 177 3.22 -42.53 17.80
N LYS A 178 4.50 -42.92 17.71
CA LYS A 178 5.07 -44.28 17.88
C LYS A 178 4.65 -45.19 16.71
N GLY A 179 5.52 -45.70 15.84
CA GLY A 179 6.96 -45.56 15.70
C GLY A 179 7.49 -46.51 14.61
N ASN A 180 8.81 -46.56 14.53
CA ASN A 180 9.65 -47.65 14.03
C ASN A 180 9.62 -47.89 12.51
N ASN A 181 10.72 -48.08 11.80
CA ASN A 181 12.14 -48.37 12.07
C ASN A 181 12.86 -48.13 10.71
N LYS A 182 14.16 -47.91 10.53
CA LYS A 182 15.43 -48.08 11.26
C LYS A 182 16.44 -47.26 10.41
N GLU A 183 17.19 -46.32 10.97
CA GLU A 183 18.60 -46.46 11.45
C GLU A 183 19.56 -47.04 10.38
N ILE A 184 20.73 -46.47 10.12
CA ILE A 184 21.92 -46.38 11.01
C ILE A 184 22.84 -45.30 10.39
N SER A 185 23.14 -44.16 11.00
CA SER A 185 24.07 -43.86 12.10
C SER A 185 25.54 -43.63 11.70
N LEU A 186 25.98 -42.37 11.94
CA LEU A 186 27.21 -41.93 12.62
C LEU A 186 28.59 -42.11 11.96
N SER A 187 29.29 -40.99 11.72
CA SER A 187 30.50 -40.50 12.45
C SER A 187 31.15 -39.37 11.63
N ARG A 188 31.16 -38.14 12.15
CA ARG A 188 32.30 -37.45 12.80
C ARG A 188 33.58 -37.33 11.96
N ASP A 189 33.91 -36.05 11.72
CA ASP A 189 35.23 -35.43 11.64
C ASP A 189 35.84 -35.11 10.27
N LYS A 190 36.29 -33.85 10.22
CA LYS A 190 37.19 -33.16 9.30
C LYS A 190 36.59 -32.45 8.08
N GLU A 191 36.68 -31.12 8.19
CA GLU A 191 37.01 -30.16 7.13
C GLU A 191 36.39 -30.43 5.76
N ASN A 192 35.35 -29.67 5.42
CA ASN A 192 35.24 -29.00 4.13
C ASN A 192 34.21 -27.86 4.24
N LEU A 193 34.59 -26.70 3.73
CA LEU A 193 33.78 -25.49 3.58
C LEU A 193 32.40 -25.80 2.95
N PRO A 194 31.32 -25.09 3.33
CA PRO A 194 30.06 -25.22 2.61
C PRO A 194 30.19 -24.62 1.19
N PRO A 195 29.49 -25.19 0.18
CA PRO A 195 29.62 -24.80 -1.23
C PRO A 195 29.28 -23.34 -1.54
N PRO A 196 29.93 -22.71 -2.54
CA PRO A 196 29.70 -21.31 -2.91
C PRO A 196 28.44 -21.17 -3.79
N GLU A 197 27.27 -21.02 -3.17
CA GLU A 197 26.01 -20.67 -3.87
C GLU A 197 25.55 -19.21 -3.65
N ILE A 198 26.43 -18.34 -3.16
CA ILE A 198 26.18 -16.89 -3.04
C ILE A 198 27.32 -16.11 -3.69
N LEU A 199 27.55 -16.35 -4.97
CA LEU A 199 28.28 -15.43 -5.82
C LEU A 199 27.32 -15.00 -6.92
N GLY A 200 26.62 -13.88 -6.71
CA GLY A 200 25.85 -13.26 -7.79
C GLY A 200 26.78 -13.05 -8.98
N LYS A 201 26.35 -13.44 -10.18
CA LYS A 201 27.11 -13.23 -11.41
C LYS A 201 27.36 -11.74 -11.59
N GLU A 202 28.46 -11.40 -12.26
CA GLU A 202 28.69 -10.00 -12.63
C GLU A 202 27.51 -9.49 -13.45
N LEU A 203 27.18 -8.21 -13.28
CA LEU A 203 25.95 -7.66 -13.84
C LEU A 203 25.86 -7.85 -15.36
N ASP A 204 27.01 -7.84 -16.05
CA ASP A 204 27.12 -8.07 -17.49
C ASP A 204 26.83 -9.54 -17.87
N GLU A 205 27.38 -10.51 -17.12
CA GLU A 205 27.06 -11.93 -17.30
C GLU A 205 25.57 -12.22 -17.06
N CYS A 206 24.96 -11.52 -16.10
CA CYS A 206 23.54 -11.64 -15.81
C CYS A 206 22.69 -11.11 -16.98
N TYR A 207 23.03 -9.94 -17.52
CA TYR A 207 22.39 -9.37 -18.71
C TYR A 207 22.47 -10.33 -19.90
N GLU A 208 23.66 -10.87 -20.15
CA GLU A 208 23.96 -11.80 -21.23
C GLU A 208 23.19 -13.13 -21.12
N GLU A 209 22.99 -13.64 -19.91
CA GLU A 209 22.15 -14.82 -19.65
C GLU A 209 20.67 -14.52 -19.92
N LEU A 210 20.18 -13.37 -19.46
CA LEU A 210 18.78 -12.96 -19.61
C LEU A 210 18.42 -12.59 -21.05
N SER A 211 19.36 -12.00 -21.77
CA SER A 211 19.20 -11.65 -23.19
C SER A 211 19.17 -12.90 -24.08
N ARG A 212 19.81 -14.00 -23.67
CA ARG A 212 19.77 -15.29 -24.39
C ARG A 212 18.54 -16.14 -24.06
N ASP A 213 17.81 -15.84 -22.99
CA ASP A 213 16.62 -16.61 -22.59
C ASP A 213 15.40 -16.25 -23.45
N MET A 214 15.34 -16.87 -24.64
CA MET A 214 14.27 -16.69 -25.61
C MET A 214 12.90 -17.09 -25.06
N SER A 215 12.86 -18.10 -24.18
CA SER A 215 11.61 -18.55 -23.57
C SER A 215 11.03 -17.47 -22.66
N TRP A 216 11.88 -16.86 -21.85
CA TRP A 216 11.48 -15.82 -20.93
C TRP A 216 11.14 -14.51 -21.66
N SER A 217 11.92 -14.13 -22.68
CA SER A 217 11.62 -12.94 -23.49
C SER A 217 10.25 -13.04 -24.17
N GLU A 218 9.91 -14.22 -24.70
CA GLU A 218 8.62 -14.44 -25.34
C GLU A 218 7.47 -14.41 -24.33
N ILE A 219 7.64 -15.05 -23.17
CA ILE A 219 6.66 -15.03 -22.07
C ILE A 219 6.39 -13.59 -21.62
N VAL A 220 7.43 -12.78 -21.41
CA VAL A 220 7.28 -11.37 -20.99
C VAL A 220 6.60 -10.56 -22.09
N THR A 221 6.98 -10.75 -23.35
CA THR A 221 6.37 -10.06 -24.50
C THR A 221 4.88 -10.38 -24.62
N MET A 222 4.51 -11.65 -24.60
CA MET A 222 3.10 -12.08 -24.65
C MET A 222 2.29 -11.55 -23.47
N ASN A 223 2.80 -11.68 -22.24
CA ASN A 223 2.10 -11.18 -21.06
C ASN A 223 1.90 -9.66 -21.10
N THR A 224 2.90 -8.94 -21.62
CA THR A 224 2.83 -7.48 -21.78
C THR A 224 1.76 -7.10 -22.81
N ARG A 225 1.67 -7.81 -23.95
CA ARG A 225 0.58 -7.64 -24.92
C ARG A 225 -0.80 -7.90 -24.31
N ASN A 226 -0.93 -9.00 -23.56
CA ASN A 226 -2.18 -9.37 -22.89
C ASN A 226 -2.61 -8.34 -21.84
N SER A 227 -1.67 -7.60 -21.25
CA SER A 227 -1.95 -6.53 -20.28
C SER A 227 -2.43 -5.20 -20.91
N GLY A 228 -2.50 -5.13 -22.24
CA GLY A 228 -3.06 -3.99 -22.97
C GLY A 228 -2.09 -3.27 -23.91
N TYR A 229 -0.81 -3.66 -23.93
CA TYR A 229 0.21 -3.07 -24.82
C TYR A 229 0.35 -3.91 -26.09
N LYS A 230 -0.66 -3.88 -26.96
CA LYS A 230 -0.78 -4.76 -28.13
C LYS A 230 0.42 -4.70 -29.10
N ASP A 231 1.05 -3.54 -29.21
CA ASP A 231 2.16 -3.30 -30.14
C ASP A 231 3.54 -3.63 -29.53
N PHE A 232 3.59 -4.17 -28.31
CA PHE A 232 4.84 -4.51 -27.65
C PHE A 232 5.55 -5.65 -28.38
N THR A 233 6.76 -5.44 -28.92
CA THR A 233 7.52 -6.46 -29.68
C THR A 233 8.69 -7.04 -28.87
N VAL A 234 9.24 -8.16 -29.34
CA VAL A 234 10.45 -8.77 -28.74
C VAL A 234 11.65 -7.81 -28.82
N ASP A 235 11.74 -6.98 -29.86
CA ASP A 235 12.80 -5.97 -29.97
C ASP A 235 12.62 -4.83 -28.97
N MET A 236 11.37 -4.44 -28.68
CA MET A 236 11.08 -3.54 -27.58
C MET A 236 11.50 -4.16 -26.25
N PHE A 237 11.22 -5.43 -26.01
CA PHE A 237 11.69 -6.14 -24.82
C PHE A 237 13.21 -6.04 -24.66
N LYS A 238 13.99 -6.34 -25.71
CA LYS A 238 15.47 -6.25 -25.68
C LYS A 238 15.94 -4.83 -25.34
N THR A 239 15.28 -3.83 -25.91
CA THR A 239 15.59 -2.41 -25.65
C THR A 239 15.33 -2.05 -24.18
N TYR A 240 14.17 -2.44 -23.64
CA TYR A 240 13.84 -2.22 -22.23
C TYR A 240 14.77 -3.00 -21.30
N LEU A 241 15.15 -4.23 -21.66
CA LEU A 241 16.09 -5.03 -20.89
C LEU A 241 17.45 -4.35 -20.80
N LYS A 242 17.96 -3.82 -21.91
CA LYS A 242 19.20 -3.04 -21.93
C LYS A 242 19.12 -1.82 -21.02
N HIS A 243 18.07 -1.00 -21.15
CA HIS A 243 17.87 0.18 -20.31
C HIS A 243 17.74 -0.14 -18.81
N PHE A 244 17.12 -1.27 -18.48
CA PHE A 244 17.05 -1.74 -17.11
C PHE A 244 18.43 -2.02 -16.52
N PHE A 245 19.31 -2.68 -17.28
CA PHE A 245 20.67 -2.98 -16.83
C PHE A 245 21.58 -1.74 -16.79
N GLU A 246 21.46 -0.82 -17.75
CA GLU A 246 22.12 0.50 -17.70
C GLU A 246 21.69 1.28 -16.44
N LYS A 247 20.40 1.23 -16.06
CA LYS A 247 19.90 1.84 -14.83
C LYS A 247 20.51 1.20 -13.58
N LEU A 248 20.65 -0.13 -13.55
CA LEU A 248 21.30 -0.82 -12.43
C LEU A 248 22.78 -0.43 -12.29
N GLN A 249 23.50 -0.30 -13.41
CA GLN A 249 24.88 0.20 -13.41
C GLN A 249 24.97 1.62 -12.82
N ASN A 250 24.05 2.51 -13.21
CA ASN A 250 23.98 3.88 -12.68
C ASN A 250 23.67 3.94 -11.18
N GLU A 251 22.95 2.95 -10.65
CA GLU A 251 22.64 2.81 -9.23
C GLU A 251 23.80 2.19 -8.41
N GLY A 252 24.90 1.81 -9.06
CA GLY A 252 26.07 1.22 -8.41
C GLY A 252 25.94 -0.28 -8.12
N GLU A 253 24.98 -0.97 -8.76
CA GLU A 253 24.83 -2.42 -8.63
C GLU A 253 25.93 -3.14 -9.44
N VAL A 254 26.72 -3.98 -8.79
CA VAL A 254 27.86 -4.69 -9.42
C VAL A 254 27.54 -6.16 -9.71
N ARG A 255 26.58 -6.75 -8.98
CA ARG A 255 26.24 -8.18 -9.07
C ARG A 255 24.73 -8.39 -8.96
N LYS A 256 24.19 -9.35 -9.72
CA LYS A 256 22.78 -9.71 -9.64
C LYS A 256 22.58 -11.20 -9.85
N ALA A 257 21.65 -11.79 -9.10
CA ALA A 257 21.19 -13.15 -9.38
C ALA A 257 20.17 -13.12 -10.54
N PRO A 258 20.25 -14.02 -11.54
CA PRO A 258 19.33 -14.03 -12.68
C PRO A 258 17.85 -14.09 -12.30
N LYS A 259 17.51 -14.89 -11.28
CA LYS A 259 16.13 -15.01 -10.75
C LYS A 259 15.61 -13.70 -10.16
N ASP A 260 16.46 -12.96 -9.46
CA ASP A 260 16.10 -11.66 -8.88
C ASP A 260 16.01 -10.58 -9.97
N ALA A 261 16.94 -10.60 -10.94
CA ALA A 261 16.91 -9.74 -12.11
C ALA A 261 15.60 -9.87 -12.90
N LYS A 262 15.11 -11.09 -13.15
CA LYS A 262 13.80 -11.32 -13.82
C LYS A 262 12.64 -10.66 -13.08
N SER A 263 12.61 -10.83 -11.75
CA SER A 263 11.53 -10.30 -10.91
C SER A 263 11.58 -8.77 -10.81
N HIS A 264 12.79 -8.19 -10.74
CA HIS A 264 12.99 -6.76 -10.72
C HIS A 264 12.64 -6.13 -12.07
N PHE A 265 13.11 -6.71 -13.17
CA PHE A 265 12.79 -6.28 -14.52
C PHE A 265 11.28 -6.23 -14.77
N ALA A 266 10.54 -7.27 -14.38
CA ALA A 266 9.08 -7.32 -14.57
C ALA A 266 8.34 -6.17 -13.84
N ARG A 267 8.75 -5.85 -12.61
CA ARG A 267 8.17 -4.71 -11.86
C ARG A 267 8.53 -3.39 -12.50
N TRP A 268 9.80 -3.22 -12.90
CA TRP A 268 10.30 -2.00 -13.51
C TRP A 268 9.64 -1.74 -14.88
N LEU A 269 9.54 -2.75 -15.73
CA LEU A 269 8.92 -2.66 -17.06
C LEU A 269 7.46 -2.20 -16.96
N LYS A 270 6.70 -2.73 -15.98
CA LYS A 270 5.32 -2.31 -15.75
C LYS A 270 5.22 -0.81 -15.43
N ILE A 271 6.10 -0.31 -14.55
CA ILE A 271 6.15 1.11 -14.18
C ILE A 271 6.50 1.96 -15.41
N GLU A 272 7.47 1.53 -16.20
CA GLU A 272 7.95 2.31 -17.35
C GLU A 272 6.89 2.41 -18.45
N LEU A 273 6.16 1.32 -18.72
CA LEU A 273 5.04 1.33 -19.66
C LEU A 273 3.87 2.20 -19.18
N GLU A 274 3.57 2.20 -17.88
CA GLU A 274 2.54 3.07 -17.29
C GLU A 274 2.90 4.56 -17.40
N LYS A 275 4.18 4.92 -17.22
CA LYS A 275 4.66 6.30 -17.43
C LYS A 275 4.46 6.75 -18.88
N GLN A 276 4.81 5.91 -19.85
CA GLN A 276 4.64 6.21 -21.29
C GLN A 276 3.17 6.46 -21.62
N ARG A 277 2.25 5.64 -21.10
CA ARG A 277 0.81 5.81 -21.28
C ARG A 277 0.28 7.12 -20.71
N ASN A 278 0.74 7.50 -19.51
CA ASN A 278 0.28 8.70 -18.83
C ASN A 278 0.83 9.99 -19.47
N ASN A 279 2.08 9.97 -19.96
CA ASN A 279 2.64 11.09 -20.73
C ASN A 279 1.91 11.31 -22.07
N GLY A 280 1.45 10.24 -22.73
CA GLY A 280 0.62 10.34 -23.93
C GLY A 280 -0.75 10.95 -23.67
N ASN A 281 -1.43 10.53 -22.61
CA ASN A 281 -2.77 11.03 -22.24
C ASN A 281 -2.77 12.52 -21.86
N ASN A 282 -1.70 13.02 -21.23
CA ASN A 282 -1.61 14.43 -20.89
C ASN A 282 -1.56 15.31 -22.15
N ARG A 283 -0.79 14.95 -23.18
CA ARG A 283 -0.74 15.73 -24.44
C ARG A 283 -2.09 15.79 -25.17
N SER A 284 -2.83 14.68 -25.24
CA SER A 284 -4.14 14.60 -25.91
C SER A 284 -5.23 15.45 -25.22
N CYS A 285 -5.17 15.61 -23.89
CA CYS A 285 -6.14 16.41 -23.15
C CYS A 285 -5.94 17.93 -23.35
N TYR A 286 -4.71 18.39 -23.61
CA TYR A 286 -4.45 19.80 -23.89
C TYR A 286 -4.86 20.19 -25.31
N THR A 287 -4.65 19.32 -26.30
CA THR A 287 -5.05 19.60 -27.69
C THR A 287 -6.57 19.67 -27.84
N SER A 288 -7.32 18.74 -27.23
CA SER A 288 -8.80 18.78 -27.31
C SER A 288 -9.41 19.98 -26.59
N LYS A 289 -8.80 20.43 -25.48
CA LYS A 289 -9.22 21.67 -24.79
C LYS A 289 -8.90 22.91 -25.62
N GLN A 290 -7.76 22.95 -26.32
CA GLN A 290 -7.42 24.05 -27.22
C GLN A 290 -8.36 24.13 -28.42
N GLU A 291 -8.70 22.99 -29.03
CA GLU A 291 -9.66 22.91 -30.13
C GLU A 291 -11.07 23.33 -29.70
N ALA A 292 -11.55 22.87 -28.53
CA ALA A 292 -12.84 23.27 -27.99
C ALA A 292 -12.89 24.79 -27.67
N ASN A 293 -11.81 25.34 -27.13
CA ASN A 293 -11.70 26.77 -26.87
C ASN A 293 -11.66 27.60 -28.16
N ALA A 294 -10.97 27.11 -29.21
CA ALA A 294 -10.93 27.76 -30.52
C ALA A 294 -12.31 27.77 -31.18
N TYR A 295 -13.07 26.67 -31.08
CA TYR A 295 -14.44 26.59 -31.57
C TYR A 295 -15.40 27.51 -30.80
N ALA A 296 -15.28 27.60 -29.48
CA ALA A 296 -16.09 28.52 -28.69
C ALA A 296 -15.82 29.99 -29.07
N LEU A 297 -14.55 30.35 -29.32
CA LEU A 297 -14.18 31.69 -29.78
C LEU A 297 -14.73 32.02 -31.16
N SER A 298 -14.73 31.07 -32.11
CA SER A 298 -15.30 31.32 -33.44
C SER A 298 -16.81 31.54 -33.38
N LEU A 299 -17.53 30.81 -32.51
CA LEU A 299 -18.96 30.98 -32.30
C LEU A 299 -19.30 32.35 -31.69
N LEU A 300 -18.50 32.81 -30.72
CA LEU A 300 -18.65 34.15 -30.12
C LEU A 300 -18.38 35.26 -31.14
N GLN A 301 -17.37 35.08 -32.01
CA GLN A 301 -17.08 36.02 -33.08
C GLN A 301 -18.18 36.07 -34.14
N GLN A 302 -18.81 34.93 -34.46
CA GLN A 302 -19.97 34.88 -35.35
C GLN A 302 -21.16 35.62 -34.73
N HIS A 303 -21.53 35.30 -33.49
CA HIS A 303 -22.64 35.96 -32.80
C HIS A 303 -22.43 37.47 -32.64
N LYS A 304 -21.18 37.91 -32.43
CA LYS A 304 -20.83 39.33 -32.42
C LYS A 304 -21.08 39.99 -33.78
N ARG A 305 -20.71 39.35 -34.89
CA ARG A 305 -20.96 39.87 -36.24
C ARG A 305 -22.45 39.94 -36.55
N ASP A 306 -23.21 38.91 -36.18
CA ASP A 306 -24.67 38.87 -36.42
C ASP A 306 -25.38 40.01 -35.66
N LEU A 307 -24.92 40.37 -34.46
CA LEU A 307 -25.42 41.52 -33.70
C LEU A 307 -25.05 42.86 -34.34
N GLU A 308 -23.83 42.99 -34.88
CA GLU A 308 -23.38 44.21 -35.57
C GLU A 308 -24.12 44.41 -36.90
N GLU A 309 -24.36 43.34 -37.68
CA GLU A 309 -25.16 43.37 -38.91
C GLU A 309 -26.63 43.70 -38.63
N GLY A 310 -27.23 43.09 -37.59
CA GLY A 310 -28.60 43.39 -37.19
C GLY A 310 -28.80 44.84 -36.68
N LEU A 311 -27.74 45.47 -36.17
CA LEU A 311 -27.75 46.89 -35.78
C LEU A 311 -27.63 47.81 -37.00
N ALA A 312 -26.86 47.42 -38.03
CA ALA A 312 -26.71 48.16 -39.28
C ALA A 312 -28.02 48.19 -40.09
N ASP A 313 -28.74 47.07 -40.15
CA ASP A 313 -30.04 46.95 -40.83
C ASP A 313 -31.16 47.82 -40.20
N GLN A 314 -31.00 48.22 -38.93
CA GLN A 314 -31.93 49.16 -38.26
C GLN A 314 -31.62 50.63 -38.55
N MET A 315 -30.40 50.96 -39.00
CA MET A 315 -30.01 52.32 -39.35
C MET A 315 -30.28 52.68 -40.82
N GLU A 316 -30.45 51.69 -41.70
CA GLU A 316 -30.68 51.92 -43.14
C GLU A 316 -32.16 51.97 -43.57
N ARG A 317 -33.14 51.93 -42.65
CA ARG A 317 -34.55 52.15 -43.02
C ARG A 317 -34.88 53.64 -42.97
N PRO A 318 -35.02 54.34 -44.12
CA PRO A 318 -35.59 55.68 -44.12
C PRO A 318 -37.07 55.61 -43.71
N PHE A 319 -37.50 56.62 -42.95
CA PHE A 319 -38.90 56.89 -42.60
C PHE A 319 -39.74 57.18 -43.85
#